data_AF-A0A954G8B2-F1
#
_entry.id   AF-A0A954G8B2-F1
#
_cell.length_a   1.000
_cell.length_b   1.000
_cell.length_c   1.000
_cell.angle_alpha   90.00
_cell.angle_beta   90.00
_cell.angle_gamma   90.00
#
_symmetry.space_group_name_H-M   'P 1'
#
loop_
_entity.id
_entity.type
_entity.pdbx_description
1 polymer ?
#
loop_
_entity_poly.entity_id
_entity_poly.type
_entity_poly.pdbx_seq_one_letter_code
_entity_poly.pdbx_strand_id
1 'polypeptide(L)'
;AKKYLKSHSLQIDTYLQAASRPALGFINRPLPNDLNQFRELNRPYEMNPAGNTDFNIYLPQAEALRGSVISLLTGAIHLAAEEGNAERCLELLLARINVVEHYRQTGPWEIIQSSANYEAGRCAQLAAQIVETYPKLFNDQQLKILFQKLQQMPMTPFKIKEPREQDIRNLLQHAYTDEGNGEGRFTLHGFQILKTLAESSSEKRNLLLSTIPALVQQDSREPDRSSWIPFPAKSGFLAMQIADRKEMRRELLKLNQLMSEAITKATPEAEDAYHKEYQRLMESPELRLKYLPAFLLMSPLDSYNYLKFHKDSLTECAEALPLIAAELYRRTHGRYPKSLQELIPAYFAETPVDPQTGKPLRYQIKNGRPMIEADALDSQAEKSD
;
A
#
# COMPACT_ATOMS: atom_id res chain seq x y z
N ALA A 1 8.41 -26.52 2.49
CA ALA A 1 8.86 -25.28 3.14
C ALA A 1 10.20 -25.44 3.89
N LYS A 2 10.29 -26.19 5.00
CA LYS A 2 11.52 -26.26 5.84
C LYS A 2 12.79 -26.66 5.08
N LYS A 3 12.72 -27.71 4.24
CA LYS A 3 13.84 -28.14 3.38
C LYS A 3 14.33 -27.01 2.45
N TYR A 4 13.40 -26.22 1.90
CA TYR A 4 13.71 -25.10 1.03
C TYR A 4 14.42 -23.98 1.79
N LEU A 5 13.91 -23.59 2.97
CA LEU A 5 14.57 -22.56 3.80
C LEU A 5 15.99 -22.97 4.21
N LYS A 6 16.18 -24.25 4.58
CA LYS A 6 17.50 -24.80 4.92
C LYS A 6 18.46 -24.79 3.73
N SER A 7 17.99 -25.10 2.52
CA SER A 7 18.82 -25.05 1.32
C SER A 7 19.13 -23.62 0.83
N HIS A 8 18.48 -22.60 1.38
CA HIS A 8 18.67 -21.19 1.04
C HIS A 8 19.19 -20.36 2.23
N SER A 9 19.84 -21.00 3.22
CA SER A 9 20.39 -20.32 4.40
C SER A 9 21.35 -19.18 4.04
N LEU A 10 22.25 -19.41 3.07
CA LEU A 10 23.19 -18.39 2.59
C LEU A 10 22.48 -17.16 2.00
N GLN A 11 21.36 -17.36 1.31
CA GLN A 11 20.56 -16.26 0.77
C GLN A 11 19.89 -15.46 1.90
N ILE A 12 19.39 -16.15 2.92
CA ILE A 12 18.81 -15.52 4.11
C ILE A 12 19.88 -14.70 4.85
N ASP A 13 21.10 -15.23 5.02
CA ASP A 13 22.22 -14.51 5.63
C ASP A 13 22.61 -13.26 4.84
N THR A 14 22.57 -13.36 3.51
CA THR A 14 22.80 -12.21 2.62
C THR A 14 21.74 -11.13 2.86
N TYR A 15 20.47 -11.50 3.00
CA TYR A 15 19.39 -10.55 3.30
C TYR A 15 19.50 -9.93 4.69
N LEU A 16 19.94 -10.67 5.69
CA LEU A 16 20.23 -10.12 7.02
C LEU A 16 21.33 -9.05 6.95
N GLN A 17 22.43 -9.35 6.26
CA GLN A 17 23.52 -8.41 6.07
C GLN A 17 23.09 -7.17 5.28
N ALA A 18 22.19 -7.34 4.30
CA ALA A 18 21.62 -6.23 3.56
C ALA A 18 20.71 -5.37 4.45
N ALA A 19 19.79 -6.01 5.18
CA ALA A 19 18.84 -5.35 6.09
C ALA A 19 19.51 -4.60 7.25
N SER A 20 20.76 -4.95 7.60
CA SER A 20 21.52 -4.22 8.63
C SER A 20 22.12 -2.90 8.12
N ARG A 21 22.05 -2.61 6.81
CA ARG A 21 22.55 -1.36 6.23
C ARG A 21 21.53 -0.22 6.45
N PRO A 22 21.99 1.03 6.66
CA PRO A 22 21.09 2.16 6.86
C PRO A 22 20.30 2.53 5.59
N ALA A 23 20.84 2.21 4.42
CA ALA A 23 20.21 2.49 3.13
C ALA A 23 20.29 1.30 2.19
N LEU A 24 19.30 1.18 1.33
CA LEU A 24 19.26 0.22 0.25
C LEU A 24 20.32 0.58 -0.80
N GLY A 25 21.26 -0.34 -1.02
CA GLY A 25 22.17 -0.27 -2.16
C GLY A 25 21.53 -0.96 -3.37
N PHE A 26 21.52 -0.29 -4.52
CA PHE A 26 21.00 -0.87 -5.76
C PHE A 26 22.12 -1.55 -6.55
N ILE A 27 21.88 -2.78 -6.98
CA ILE A 27 22.63 -3.40 -8.07
C ILE A 27 21.61 -3.65 -9.19
N ASN A 28 21.72 -2.92 -10.29
CA ASN A 28 20.89 -3.14 -11.46
C ASN A 28 21.18 -4.55 -11.99
N ARG A 29 20.17 -5.42 -11.94
CA ARG A 29 20.22 -6.77 -12.54
C ARG A 29 18.96 -6.97 -13.38
N PRO A 30 19.08 -7.55 -14.59
CA PRO A 30 17.90 -7.90 -15.37
C PRO A 30 17.05 -8.91 -14.62
N LEU A 31 15.72 -8.73 -14.65
CA LEU A 31 14.77 -9.67 -14.04
C LEU A 31 14.81 -11.02 -14.79
N PRO A 32 14.45 -12.15 -14.16
CA PRO A 32 14.39 -13.45 -14.83
C PRO A 32 13.43 -13.48 -16.04
N ASN A 33 12.40 -12.62 -16.04
CA ASN A 33 11.43 -12.45 -17.13
C ASN A 33 11.73 -11.21 -17.99
N ASP A 34 12.90 -10.61 -17.82
CA ASP A 34 13.34 -9.52 -18.68
C ASP A 34 13.65 -10.08 -20.07
N LEU A 35 12.73 -9.87 -21.02
CA LEU A 35 12.83 -10.23 -22.43
C LEU A 35 13.87 -9.36 -23.17
N ASN A 36 15.09 -9.27 -22.61
CA ASN A 36 16.19 -8.42 -23.06
C ASN A 36 15.91 -6.89 -23.05
N GLN A 37 14.96 -6.38 -22.25
CA GLN A 37 14.68 -4.95 -22.18
C GLN A 37 15.64 -4.21 -21.23
N PHE A 38 16.05 -4.83 -20.11
CA PHE A 38 16.97 -4.21 -19.14
C PHE A 38 18.45 -4.50 -19.41
N ARG A 39 18.80 -5.50 -20.23
CA ARG A 39 20.20 -5.86 -20.53
C ARG A 39 21.01 -4.72 -21.18
N GLU A 40 20.37 -3.77 -21.84
CA GLU A 40 21.04 -2.63 -22.49
C GLU A 40 21.18 -1.41 -21.58
N LEU A 41 20.59 -1.43 -20.38
CA LEU A 41 20.43 -0.25 -19.53
C LEU A 41 21.38 -0.28 -18.34
N ASN A 42 22.66 -0.05 -18.63
CA ASN A 42 23.65 0.37 -17.65
C ASN A 42 23.40 1.84 -17.22
N ARG A 43 22.17 2.19 -16.84
CA ARG A 43 21.73 3.58 -16.62
C ARG A 43 21.39 3.87 -15.16
N PRO A 44 21.75 5.06 -14.63
CA PRO A 44 21.13 5.58 -13.41
C PRO A 44 19.63 5.74 -13.66
N TYR A 45 18.82 5.45 -12.63
CA TYR A 45 17.36 5.63 -12.54
C TYR A 45 16.73 6.12 -13.84
N GLU A 46 16.16 5.21 -14.65
CA GLU A 46 15.40 5.67 -15.80
C GLU A 46 14.20 6.47 -15.29
N MET A 47 14.34 7.79 -15.34
CA MET A 47 13.18 8.63 -15.49
C MET A 47 12.42 8.10 -16.69
N ASN A 48 11.11 7.94 -16.56
CA ASN A 48 10.24 7.56 -17.65
C ASN A 48 10.67 8.36 -18.90
N PRO A 49 11.12 7.69 -20.00
CA PRO A 49 11.67 8.41 -21.13
C PRO A 49 10.65 9.44 -21.63
N ALA A 50 11.10 10.56 -22.17
CA ALA A 50 10.19 11.58 -22.69
C ALA A 50 9.25 10.94 -23.73
N GLY A 51 7.95 10.92 -23.43
CA GLY A 51 6.92 10.26 -24.24
C GLY A 51 6.51 8.86 -23.78
N ASN A 52 7.14 8.27 -22.77
CA ASN A 52 6.62 7.07 -22.12
C ASN A 52 5.46 7.45 -21.17
N THR A 53 4.28 6.94 -21.49
CA THR A 53 3.03 7.19 -20.76
C THR A 53 2.73 6.12 -19.72
N ASP A 54 3.66 5.21 -19.45
CA ASP A 54 3.47 4.15 -18.47
C ASP A 54 3.32 4.76 -17.07
N PHE A 55 2.06 4.92 -16.63
CA PHE A 55 1.69 5.10 -15.23
C PHE A 55 2.11 3.87 -14.40
N ASN A 56 2.41 2.75 -15.07
CA ASN A 56 3.03 1.58 -14.49
C ASN A 56 4.54 1.82 -14.36
N ILE A 57 4.94 2.56 -13.32
CA ILE A 57 6.35 2.55 -12.93
C ILE A 57 6.65 1.14 -12.44
N TYR A 58 7.43 0.38 -13.20
CA TYR A 58 8.01 -0.84 -12.68
C TYR A 58 8.90 -0.44 -11.52
N LEU A 59 8.62 -1.03 -10.35
CA LEU A 59 9.47 -0.90 -9.17
C LEU A 59 10.09 -2.26 -8.86
N PRO A 60 10.96 -2.82 -9.74
CA PRO A 60 11.52 -4.15 -9.57
C PRO A 60 12.15 -4.37 -8.19
N GLN A 61 12.70 -3.30 -7.63
CA GLN A 61 13.32 -3.34 -6.31
C GLN A 61 12.26 -3.50 -5.21
N ALA A 62 11.13 -2.79 -5.29
CA ALA A 62 10.01 -2.93 -4.36
C ALA A 62 9.35 -4.31 -4.48
N GLU A 63 9.23 -4.84 -5.71
CA GLU A 63 8.75 -6.19 -5.95
C GLU A 63 9.71 -7.25 -5.38
N ALA A 64 11.02 -7.10 -5.59
CA ALA A 64 12.04 -8.00 -5.03
C ALA A 64 12.03 -7.98 -3.50
N LEU A 65 11.91 -6.80 -2.88
CA LEU A 65 11.78 -6.67 -1.44
C LEU A 65 10.55 -7.41 -0.93
N ARG A 66 9.38 -7.21 -1.57
CA ARG A 66 8.13 -7.84 -1.14
C ARG A 66 8.10 -9.35 -1.41
N GLY A 67 8.29 -9.75 -2.67
CA GLY A 67 8.10 -11.11 -3.15
C GLY A 67 9.25 -12.07 -2.82
N SER A 68 10.48 -11.56 -2.65
CA SER A 68 11.64 -12.40 -2.35
C SER A 68 12.14 -12.21 -0.92
N VAL A 69 12.47 -10.98 -0.52
CA VAL A 69 13.14 -10.73 0.76
C VAL A 69 12.18 -10.96 1.94
N ILE A 70 11.05 -10.26 1.96
CA ILE A 70 10.07 -10.35 3.04
C ILE A 70 9.50 -11.77 3.18
N SER A 71 9.16 -12.43 2.06
CA SER A 71 8.63 -13.80 2.09
C SER A 71 9.65 -14.81 2.64
N LEU A 72 10.93 -14.72 2.23
CA LEU A 72 11.98 -15.61 2.75
C LEU A 72 12.28 -15.35 4.22
N LEU A 73 12.40 -14.07 4.63
CA LEU A 73 12.59 -13.72 6.04
C LEU A 73 11.42 -14.22 6.90
N THR A 74 10.18 -14.07 6.44
CA THR A 74 8.98 -14.56 7.17
C THR A 74 9.06 -16.07 7.39
N GLY A 75 9.38 -16.84 6.35
CA GLY A 75 9.55 -18.28 6.49
C GLY A 75 10.70 -18.64 7.44
N ALA A 76 11.81 -17.91 7.37
CA ALA A 76 12.97 -18.12 8.24
C ALA A 76 12.66 -17.81 9.71
N ILE A 77 11.84 -16.79 10.00
CA ILE A 77 11.40 -16.43 11.37
C ILE A 77 10.64 -17.60 11.98
N HIS A 78 9.65 -18.14 11.27
CA HIS A 78 8.90 -19.30 11.76
C HIS A 78 9.81 -20.51 11.98
N LEU A 79 10.73 -20.80 11.05
CA LEU A 79 11.67 -21.91 11.20
C LEU A 79 12.57 -21.73 12.43
N ALA A 80 13.14 -20.54 12.64
CA ALA A 80 14.00 -20.26 13.79
C ALA A 80 13.24 -20.39 15.12
N ALA A 81 11.99 -19.93 15.16
CA ALA A 81 11.12 -20.08 16.33
C ALA A 81 10.80 -21.55 16.63
N GLU A 82 10.45 -22.34 15.61
CA GLU A 82 10.21 -23.78 15.74
C GLU A 82 11.45 -24.55 16.22
N GLU A 83 12.63 -24.15 15.78
CA GLU A 83 13.91 -24.76 16.19
C GLU A 83 14.38 -24.27 17.56
N GLY A 84 13.66 -23.36 18.21
CA GLY A 84 14.03 -22.80 19.51
C GLY A 84 15.24 -21.85 19.45
N ASN A 85 15.63 -21.40 18.26
CA ASN A 85 16.77 -20.50 18.08
C ASN A 85 16.34 -19.03 18.26
N ALA A 86 16.31 -18.60 19.51
CA ALA A 86 15.85 -17.26 19.90
C ALA A 86 16.68 -16.12 19.30
N GLU A 87 18.01 -16.27 19.28
CA GLU A 87 18.93 -15.27 18.73
C GLU A 87 18.65 -15.06 17.24
N ARG A 88 18.61 -16.15 16.48
CA ARG A 88 18.33 -16.08 15.05
C ARG A 88 16.93 -15.56 14.75
N CYS A 89 15.93 -15.96 15.54
CA CYS A 89 14.57 -15.48 15.36
C CYS A 89 14.48 -13.95 15.58
N LEU A 90 15.20 -13.42 16.57
CA LEU A 90 15.24 -11.98 16.83
C LEU A 90 15.93 -11.24 15.69
N GLU A 91 17.10 -11.70 15.23
CA GLU A 91 17.81 -11.11 14.09
C GLU A 91 16.92 -10.97 12.86
N LEU A 92 16.18 -12.03 12.52
CA LEU A 92 15.28 -12.05 11.37
C LEU A 92 14.10 -11.10 11.52
N LEU A 93 13.50 -11.02 12.73
CA LEU A 93 12.44 -10.05 13.01
C LEU A 93 12.94 -8.61 12.87
N LEU A 94 14.11 -8.30 13.43
CA LEU A 94 14.73 -6.98 13.33
C LEU A 94 15.09 -6.63 11.88
N ALA A 95 15.60 -7.60 11.11
CA ALA A 95 15.87 -7.40 9.70
C ALA A 95 14.58 -7.09 8.92
N ARG A 96 13.47 -7.78 9.20
CA ARG A 96 12.19 -7.49 8.54
C ARG A 96 11.70 -6.07 8.86
N ILE A 97 11.84 -5.61 10.10
CA ILE A 97 11.56 -4.21 10.50
C ILE A 97 12.43 -3.24 9.68
N ASN A 98 13.73 -3.50 9.53
CA ASN A 98 14.61 -2.62 8.74
C ASN A 98 14.28 -2.63 7.24
N VAL A 99 13.84 -3.77 6.69
CA VAL A 99 13.42 -3.87 5.28
C VAL A 99 12.22 -2.96 4.99
N VAL A 100 11.35 -2.67 5.95
CA VAL A 100 10.27 -1.69 5.77
C VAL A 100 10.83 -0.31 5.43
N GLU A 101 11.92 0.11 6.09
CA GLU A 101 12.57 1.39 5.80
C GLU A 101 13.23 1.37 4.41
N HIS A 102 13.89 0.27 4.05
CA HIS A 102 14.42 0.10 2.68
C HIS A 102 13.33 0.14 1.62
N TYR A 103 12.13 -0.36 1.94
CA TYR A 103 10.97 -0.26 1.07
C TYR A 103 10.62 1.20 0.78
N ARG A 104 10.58 2.06 1.81
CA ARG A 104 10.31 3.50 1.66
C ARG A 104 11.37 4.22 0.82
N GLN A 105 12.61 3.78 0.92
CA GLN A 105 13.73 4.36 0.16
C GLN A 105 13.66 4.08 -1.35
N THR A 106 12.81 3.13 -1.79
CA THR A 106 12.62 2.88 -3.23
C THR A 106 11.97 4.07 -3.94
N GLY A 107 11.16 4.87 -3.23
CA GLY A 107 10.72 6.18 -3.70
C GLY A 107 9.52 6.76 -2.94
N PRO A 108 9.16 8.02 -3.25
CA PRO A 108 8.13 8.76 -2.52
C PRO A 108 6.70 8.43 -2.97
N TRP A 109 6.51 7.46 -3.86
CA TRP A 109 5.20 7.18 -4.45
C TRP A 109 4.23 6.56 -3.43
N GLU A 110 2.95 6.86 -3.61
CA GLU A 110 1.88 6.41 -2.74
C GLU A 110 1.84 4.88 -2.55
N ILE A 111 2.04 4.12 -3.62
CA ILE A 111 2.02 2.66 -3.58
C ILE A 111 3.16 2.10 -2.72
N ILE A 112 4.32 2.77 -2.73
CA ILE A 112 5.48 2.40 -1.92
C ILE A 112 5.25 2.74 -0.46
N GLN A 113 4.79 3.96 -0.18
CA GLN A 113 4.51 4.38 1.19
C GLN A 113 3.38 3.53 1.81
N SER A 114 2.40 3.13 0.99
CA SER A 114 1.34 2.21 1.39
C SER A 114 1.83 0.84 1.73
N SER A 115 2.57 0.25 0.82
CA SER A 115 3.09 -1.11 1.00
C SER A 115 4.07 -1.16 2.17
N ALA A 116 4.87 -0.11 2.40
CA ALA A 116 5.73 -0.03 3.58
C ALA A 116 4.93 0.02 4.89
N ASN A 117 3.86 0.83 4.97
CA ASN A 117 2.98 0.83 6.14
C ASN A 117 2.34 -0.54 6.37
N TYR A 118 1.82 -1.16 5.29
CA TYR A 118 1.27 -2.51 5.32
C TYR A 118 2.27 -3.53 5.87
N GLU A 119 3.51 -3.52 5.36
CA GLU A 119 4.53 -4.44 5.84
C GLU A 119 4.97 -4.16 7.28
N ALA A 120 4.94 -2.91 7.74
CA ALA A 120 5.15 -2.57 9.16
C ALA A 120 4.09 -3.21 10.07
N GLY A 121 2.80 -3.05 9.77
CA GLY A 121 1.72 -3.69 10.53
C GLY A 121 1.90 -5.21 10.59
N ARG A 122 2.16 -5.83 9.43
CA ARG A 122 2.40 -7.28 9.30
C ARG A 122 3.66 -7.74 10.03
N CYS A 123 4.67 -6.88 10.21
CA CYS A 123 5.84 -7.18 11.05
C CYS A 123 5.47 -7.21 12.53
N ALA A 124 4.71 -6.22 13.00
CA ALA A 124 4.25 -6.15 14.38
C ALA A 124 3.36 -7.34 14.73
N GLN A 125 2.39 -7.65 13.88
CA GLN A 125 1.50 -8.80 14.05
C GLN A 125 2.28 -10.12 14.10
N LEU A 126 3.24 -10.33 13.17
CA LEU A 126 4.09 -11.53 13.18
C LEU A 126 4.89 -11.63 14.47
N ALA A 127 5.49 -10.53 14.95
CA ALA A 127 6.24 -10.51 16.18
C ALA A 127 5.37 -10.93 17.40
N ALA A 128 4.16 -10.37 17.50
CA ALA A 128 3.21 -10.74 18.54
C ALA A 128 2.82 -12.23 18.46
N GLN A 129 2.54 -12.74 17.25
CA GLN A 129 2.22 -14.16 17.03
C GLN A 129 3.36 -15.09 17.45
N ILE A 130 4.61 -14.75 17.16
CA ILE A 130 5.78 -15.53 17.59
C ILE A 130 5.88 -15.54 19.12
N VAL A 131 5.70 -14.39 19.77
CA VAL A 131 5.74 -14.28 21.24
C VAL A 131 4.63 -15.10 21.89
N GLU A 132 3.42 -15.05 21.33
CA GLU A 132 2.27 -15.80 21.86
C GLU A 132 2.44 -17.32 21.66
N THR A 133 2.93 -17.73 20.49
CA THR A 133 3.09 -19.15 20.13
C THR A 133 4.27 -19.78 20.88
N TYR A 134 5.36 -19.03 21.05
CA TYR A 134 6.59 -19.49 21.70
C TYR A 134 6.95 -18.59 22.90
N PRO A 135 6.17 -18.60 23.99
CA PRO A 135 6.31 -17.64 25.10
C PRO A 135 7.62 -17.77 25.88
N LYS A 136 8.36 -18.87 25.68
CA LYS A 136 9.67 -19.12 26.31
C LYS A 136 10.85 -18.96 25.34
N LEU A 137 10.60 -18.60 24.07
CA LEU A 137 11.65 -18.49 23.07
C LEU A 137 12.63 -17.37 23.43
N PHE A 138 12.14 -16.14 23.52
CA PHE A 138 12.98 -14.99 23.85
C PHE A 138 13.22 -14.90 25.35
N ASN A 139 14.42 -14.48 25.75
CA ASN A 139 14.66 -14.00 27.11
C ASN A 139 14.15 -12.54 27.27
N ASP A 140 14.20 -12.01 28.49
CA ASP A 140 13.64 -10.68 28.79
C ASP A 140 14.35 -9.55 28.06
N GLN A 141 15.67 -9.66 27.87
CA GLN A 141 16.45 -8.67 27.13
C GLN A 141 16.04 -8.66 25.65
N GLN A 142 15.94 -9.83 25.02
CA GLN A 142 15.53 -9.98 23.63
C GLN A 142 14.11 -9.46 23.40
N LEU A 143 13.18 -9.76 24.31
CA LEU A 143 11.80 -9.31 24.20
C LEU A 143 11.69 -7.78 24.37
N LYS A 144 12.50 -7.18 25.25
CA LYS A 144 12.62 -5.72 25.38
C LYS A 144 13.18 -5.06 24.12
N ILE A 145 14.21 -5.65 23.50
CA ILE A 145 14.78 -5.16 22.23
C ILE A 145 13.70 -5.17 21.14
N LEU A 146 12.99 -6.29 20.99
CA LEU A 146 11.91 -6.42 20.00
C LEU A 146 10.81 -5.39 20.23
N PHE A 147 10.35 -5.25 21.48
CA PHE A 147 9.33 -4.28 21.87
C PHE A 147 9.76 -2.84 21.52
N GLN A 148 10.96 -2.44 21.92
CA GLN A 148 11.49 -1.10 21.63
C GLN A 148 11.62 -0.86 20.12
N LYS A 149 12.03 -1.86 19.35
CA LYS A 149 12.18 -1.73 17.90
C LYS A 149 10.83 -1.60 17.19
N LEU A 150 9.81 -2.30 17.66
CA LEU A 150 8.45 -2.13 17.15
C LEU A 150 7.87 -0.75 17.53
N GLN A 151 8.12 -0.26 18.75
CA GLN A 151 7.69 1.08 19.16
C GLN A 151 8.34 2.19 18.31
N GLN A 152 9.59 1.99 17.88
CA GLN A 152 10.34 2.95 17.07
C GLN A 152 10.06 2.82 15.56
N MET A 153 9.29 1.82 15.13
CA MET A 153 9.04 1.56 13.72
C MET A 153 8.18 2.69 13.12
N PRO A 154 8.63 3.33 12.02
CA PRO A 154 7.93 4.49 11.47
C PRO A 154 6.61 4.09 10.81
N MET A 155 5.50 4.56 11.38
CA MET A 155 4.17 4.57 10.77
C MET A 155 3.91 5.94 10.16
N THR A 156 4.56 6.21 9.02
CA THR A 156 4.51 7.53 8.39
C THR A 156 3.10 7.84 7.86
N PRO A 157 2.55 9.03 8.18
CA PRO A 157 1.31 9.49 7.57
C PRO A 157 1.43 9.54 6.05
N PHE A 158 0.37 9.14 5.37
CA PHE A 158 0.31 9.15 3.91
C PHE A 158 0.24 10.57 3.36
N LYS A 159 1.36 11.09 2.86
CA LYS A 159 1.40 12.35 2.10
C LYS A 159 1.21 12.07 0.61
N ILE A 160 -0.04 11.88 0.18
CA ILE A 160 -0.36 11.55 -1.21
C ILE A 160 -0.50 12.77 -2.14
N LYS A 161 -0.70 13.97 -1.58
CA LYS A 161 -1.03 15.17 -2.37
C LYS A 161 0.02 15.50 -3.42
N GLU A 162 1.29 15.65 -3.01
CA GLU A 162 2.37 16.07 -3.90
C GLU A 162 2.72 15.02 -4.97
N PRO A 163 2.86 13.71 -4.65
CA PRO A 163 3.05 12.69 -5.68
C PRO A 163 1.91 12.66 -6.70
N ARG A 164 0.64 12.71 -6.26
CA ARG A 164 -0.51 12.71 -7.18
C ARG A 164 -0.62 13.97 -8.02
N GLU A 165 -0.19 15.12 -7.53
CA GLU A 165 -0.09 16.32 -8.36
C GLU A 165 0.87 16.12 -9.52
N GLN A 166 1.92 15.31 -9.36
CA GLN A 166 2.80 14.93 -10.47
C GLN A 166 2.08 14.04 -11.49
N ASP A 167 1.28 13.08 -11.05
CA ASP A 167 0.49 12.24 -11.97
C ASP A 167 -0.56 13.05 -12.74
N ILE A 168 -1.19 14.01 -12.07
CA ILE A 168 -2.10 14.98 -12.69
C ILE A 168 -1.35 15.81 -13.73
N ARG A 169 -0.15 16.33 -13.40
CA ARG A 169 0.69 17.07 -14.36
C ARG A 169 1.05 16.20 -15.56
N ASN A 170 1.45 14.96 -15.34
CA ASN A 170 1.82 14.02 -16.39
C ASN A 170 0.64 13.71 -17.31
N LEU A 171 -0.55 13.43 -16.75
CA LEU A 171 -1.77 13.22 -17.54
C LEU A 171 -2.09 14.47 -18.38
N LEU A 172 -2.11 15.65 -17.76
CA LEU A 172 -2.44 16.91 -18.46
C LEU A 172 -1.41 17.29 -19.52
N GLN A 173 -0.14 16.91 -19.36
CA GLN A 173 0.92 17.22 -20.31
C GLN A 173 0.87 16.33 -21.55
N HIS A 174 0.48 15.06 -21.40
CA HIS A 174 0.53 14.09 -22.49
C HIS A 174 -0.84 13.82 -23.13
N ALA A 175 -1.93 14.01 -22.38
CA ALA A 175 -3.27 13.76 -22.90
C ALA A 175 -3.91 14.98 -23.57
N TYR A 176 -3.39 16.20 -23.34
CA TYR A 176 -3.96 17.45 -23.84
C TYR A 176 -2.97 18.22 -24.71
N THR A 177 -3.48 19.02 -25.64
CA THR A 177 -2.68 20.04 -26.32
C THR A 177 -2.25 21.13 -25.33
N ASP A 178 -1.19 21.86 -25.66
CA ASP A 178 -0.78 23.07 -24.93
C ASP A 178 -0.84 24.26 -25.87
N GLU A 179 -1.89 25.08 -25.73
CA GLU A 179 -2.09 26.30 -26.52
C GLU A 179 -1.56 27.54 -25.78
N GLY A 180 -0.85 27.37 -24.65
CA GLY A 180 -0.24 28.45 -23.88
C GLY A 180 -1.18 29.26 -22.98
N ASN A 181 -2.50 29.18 -23.19
CA ASN A 181 -3.54 29.81 -22.36
C ASN A 181 -4.20 28.84 -21.36
N GLY A 182 -3.84 27.55 -21.42
CA GLY A 182 -4.40 26.48 -20.58
C GLY A 182 -5.69 25.84 -21.11
N GLU A 183 -6.23 26.26 -22.26
CA GLU A 183 -7.48 25.74 -22.86
C GLU A 183 -7.26 24.54 -23.79
N GLY A 184 -6.17 23.80 -23.56
CA GLY A 184 -5.80 22.63 -24.35
C GLY A 184 -6.92 21.62 -24.50
N ARG A 185 -6.98 20.96 -25.66
CA ARG A 185 -7.99 19.96 -25.98
C ARG A 185 -7.47 18.56 -25.77
N PHE A 186 -8.35 17.63 -25.43
CA PHE A 186 -8.00 16.22 -25.32
C PHE A 186 -7.53 15.68 -26.68
N THR A 187 -6.50 14.83 -26.65
CA THR A 187 -5.83 14.35 -27.87
C THR A 187 -6.12 12.86 -28.13
N LEU A 188 -5.82 12.40 -29.35
CA LEU A 188 -5.82 10.98 -29.69
C LEU A 188 -4.87 10.17 -28.81
N HIS A 189 -3.70 10.74 -28.51
CA HIS A 189 -2.73 10.14 -27.60
C HIS A 189 -3.28 10.04 -26.17
N GLY A 190 -4.09 11.02 -25.75
CA GLY A 190 -4.84 10.97 -24.50
C GLY A 190 -5.71 9.71 -24.36
N PHE A 191 -6.33 9.24 -25.44
CA PHE A 191 -7.11 7.99 -25.38
C PHE A 191 -6.26 6.73 -25.22
N GLN A 192 -5.01 6.73 -25.72
CA GLN A 192 -4.07 5.65 -25.46
C GLN A 192 -3.69 5.62 -23.98
N ILE A 193 -3.49 6.78 -23.37
CA ILE A 193 -3.28 6.92 -21.93
C ILE A 193 -4.46 6.35 -21.13
N LEU A 194 -5.71 6.69 -21.50
CA LEU A 194 -6.89 6.17 -20.80
C LEU A 194 -6.97 4.64 -20.90
N LYS A 195 -6.58 4.07 -22.04
CA LYS A 195 -6.52 2.62 -22.22
C LYS A 195 -5.52 1.99 -21.24
N THR A 196 -4.30 2.52 -21.15
CA THR A 196 -3.28 2.04 -20.20
C THR A 196 -3.76 2.15 -18.76
N LEU A 197 -4.39 3.27 -18.37
CA LEU A 197 -4.95 3.43 -17.02
C LEU A 197 -6.07 2.41 -16.74
N ALA A 198 -6.91 2.12 -17.73
CA ALA A 198 -8.01 1.17 -17.61
C ALA A 198 -7.53 -0.27 -17.46
N GLU A 199 -6.39 -0.62 -18.03
CA GLU A 199 -5.80 -1.95 -17.92
C GLU A 199 -5.20 -2.22 -16.52
N SER A 200 -5.02 -1.19 -15.68
CA SER A 200 -4.47 -1.36 -14.33
C SER A 200 -5.42 -2.06 -13.35
N SER A 201 -6.74 -2.07 -13.61
CA SER A 201 -7.71 -2.78 -12.76
C SER A 201 -8.99 -3.15 -13.50
N SER A 202 -9.65 -4.23 -13.05
CA SER A 202 -10.95 -4.66 -13.62
C SER A 202 -12.03 -3.59 -13.50
N GLU A 203 -12.01 -2.79 -12.42
CA GLU A 203 -12.95 -1.68 -12.21
C GLU A 203 -12.77 -0.59 -13.27
N LYS A 204 -11.53 -0.11 -13.45
CA LYS A 204 -11.22 0.93 -14.44
C LYS A 204 -11.48 0.43 -15.85
N ARG A 205 -11.19 -0.84 -16.13
CA ARG A 205 -11.57 -1.50 -17.39
C ARG A 205 -13.09 -1.48 -17.61
N ASN A 206 -13.89 -1.82 -16.60
CA ASN A 206 -15.34 -1.82 -16.69
C ASN A 206 -15.90 -0.40 -16.86
N LEU A 207 -15.30 0.60 -16.21
CA LEU A 207 -15.67 2.00 -16.40
C LEU A 207 -15.40 2.45 -17.84
N LEU A 208 -14.20 2.18 -18.37
CA LEU A 208 -13.87 2.51 -19.75
C LEU A 208 -14.77 1.75 -20.73
N LEU A 209 -15.04 0.47 -20.46
CA LEU A 209 -15.94 -0.35 -21.27
C LEU A 209 -17.36 0.21 -21.31
N SER A 210 -17.88 0.72 -20.19
CA SER A 210 -19.23 1.31 -20.13
C SER A 210 -19.32 2.71 -20.75
N THR A 211 -18.19 3.40 -20.91
CA THR A 211 -18.15 4.79 -21.40
C THR A 211 -17.71 4.90 -22.86
N ILE A 212 -16.59 4.25 -23.22
CA ILE A 212 -16.05 4.18 -24.58
C ILE A 212 -15.67 2.72 -24.90
N PRO A 213 -16.67 1.87 -25.18
CA PRO A 213 -16.46 0.44 -25.36
C PRO A 213 -15.40 0.08 -26.42
N ALA A 214 -15.26 0.90 -27.47
CA ALA A 214 -14.32 0.68 -28.58
C ALA A 214 -12.83 0.85 -28.22
N LEU A 215 -12.51 1.37 -27.03
CA LEU A 215 -11.12 1.52 -26.56
C LEU A 215 -10.59 0.32 -25.78
N VAL A 216 -11.48 -0.54 -25.29
CA VAL A 216 -11.11 -1.69 -24.45
C VAL A 216 -10.74 -2.87 -25.33
N GLN A 217 -9.60 -3.51 -25.05
CA GLN A 217 -9.22 -4.74 -25.74
C GLN A 217 -10.27 -5.83 -25.49
N GLN A 218 -10.77 -6.41 -26.58
CA GLN A 218 -11.76 -7.47 -26.53
C GLN A 218 -11.12 -8.75 -25.97
N ASP A 219 -11.71 -9.28 -24.91
CA ASP A 219 -11.39 -10.62 -24.40
C ASP A 219 -12.08 -11.66 -25.30
N SER A 220 -11.44 -12.79 -25.58
CA SER A 220 -12.02 -13.89 -26.35
C SER A 220 -13.32 -14.46 -25.76
N ARG A 221 -13.59 -14.17 -24.48
CA ARG A 221 -14.81 -14.55 -23.76
C ARG A 221 -15.96 -13.53 -23.91
N GLU A 222 -15.70 -12.35 -24.47
CA GLU A 222 -16.70 -11.30 -24.69
C GLU A 222 -17.39 -11.44 -26.07
N PRO A 223 -18.65 -10.98 -26.21
CA PRO A 223 -19.35 -10.97 -27.51
C PRO A 223 -18.55 -10.22 -28.58
N ASP A 224 -18.68 -10.64 -29.84
CA ASP A 224 -17.98 -9.98 -30.95
C ASP A 224 -18.41 -8.51 -31.10
N ARG A 225 -17.42 -7.61 -31.06
CA ARG A 225 -17.58 -6.15 -31.17
C ARG A 225 -17.13 -5.62 -32.54
N SER A 226 -16.80 -6.49 -33.48
CA SER A 226 -16.39 -6.13 -34.85
C SER A 226 -17.42 -5.25 -35.60
N SER A 227 -18.70 -5.31 -35.21
CA SER A 227 -19.79 -4.48 -35.74
C SER A 227 -19.81 -3.04 -35.19
N TRP A 228 -19.02 -2.72 -34.17
CA TRP A 228 -18.96 -1.38 -33.61
C TRP A 228 -18.15 -0.46 -34.51
N ILE A 229 -18.65 0.77 -34.68
CA ILE A 229 -17.95 1.80 -35.46
C ILE A 229 -16.52 1.94 -34.93
N PRO A 230 -15.48 1.84 -35.79
CA PRO A 230 -14.09 1.89 -35.38
C PRO A 230 -13.77 3.14 -34.55
N PHE A 231 -12.99 2.97 -33.49
CA PHE A 231 -12.58 4.08 -32.62
C PHE A 231 -12.00 5.29 -33.38
N PRO A 232 -11.12 5.13 -34.40
CA PRO A 232 -10.60 6.27 -35.16
C PRO A 232 -11.69 7.17 -35.74
N ALA A 233 -12.81 6.60 -36.19
CA ALA A 233 -13.91 7.34 -36.81
C ALA A 233 -14.71 8.21 -35.81
N LYS A 234 -14.67 7.90 -34.51
CA LYS A 234 -15.39 8.64 -33.46
C LYS A 234 -14.49 9.48 -32.56
N SER A 235 -13.20 9.17 -32.53
CA SER A 235 -12.21 9.71 -31.59
C SER A 235 -12.17 11.24 -31.54
N GLY A 236 -12.27 11.94 -32.68
CA GLY A 236 -12.30 13.40 -32.73
C GLY A 236 -13.55 14.00 -32.05
N PHE A 237 -14.73 13.42 -32.30
CA PHE A 237 -15.97 13.87 -31.65
C PHE A 237 -15.96 13.59 -30.14
N LEU A 238 -15.44 12.43 -29.73
CA LEU A 238 -15.30 12.06 -28.33
C LEU A 238 -14.32 12.99 -27.61
N ALA A 239 -13.20 13.35 -28.24
CA ALA A 239 -12.23 14.29 -27.69
C ALA A 239 -12.86 15.66 -27.39
N MET A 240 -13.79 16.12 -28.22
CA MET A 240 -14.51 17.38 -28.01
C MET A 240 -15.52 17.33 -26.86
N GLN A 241 -15.91 16.13 -26.41
CA GLN A 241 -16.85 15.93 -25.29
C GLN A 241 -16.13 15.80 -23.94
N ILE A 242 -14.81 15.54 -23.94
CA ILE A 242 -13.97 15.57 -22.75
C ILE A 242 -13.72 17.04 -22.35
N ALA A 243 -13.70 17.32 -21.04
CA ALA A 243 -13.43 18.66 -20.53
C ALA A 243 -12.11 19.21 -21.08
N ASP A 244 -11.98 20.52 -21.25
CA ASP A 244 -10.70 21.12 -21.63
C ASP A 244 -9.64 20.96 -20.51
N ARG A 245 -8.38 21.22 -20.84
CA ARG A 245 -7.24 21.04 -19.94
C ARG A 245 -7.37 21.84 -18.64
N LYS A 246 -7.94 23.05 -18.70
CA LYS A 246 -8.11 23.95 -17.54
C LYS A 246 -9.20 23.44 -16.61
N GLU A 247 -10.34 23.06 -17.17
CA GLU A 247 -11.45 22.46 -16.43
C GLU A 247 -11.04 21.12 -15.83
N MET A 248 -10.43 20.23 -16.60
CA MET A 248 -9.95 18.93 -16.11
C MET A 248 -8.93 19.10 -14.98
N ARG A 249 -7.98 20.03 -15.11
CA ARG A 249 -7.01 20.33 -14.06
C ARG A 249 -7.71 20.76 -12.77
N ARG A 250 -8.72 21.62 -12.85
CA ARG A 250 -9.48 22.10 -11.70
C ARG A 250 -10.15 20.93 -10.96
N GLU A 251 -10.86 20.06 -11.69
CA GLU A 251 -11.56 18.93 -11.08
C GLU A 251 -10.58 17.89 -10.51
N LEU A 252 -9.49 17.58 -11.21
CA LEU A 252 -8.44 16.67 -10.72
C LEU A 252 -7.78 17.18 -9.44
N LEU A 253 -7.43 18.46 -9.37
CA LEU A 253 -6.83 19.05 -8.17
C LEU A 253 -7.83 19.09 -7.00
N LYS A 254 -9.11 19.34 -7.28
CA LYS A 254 -10.17 19.29 -6.26
C LYS A 254 -10.35 17.88 -5.71
N LEU A 255 -10.45 16.87 -6.57
CA LEU A 255 -10.51 15.46 -6.16
C LEU A 255 -9.27 15.05 -5.36
N ASN A 256 -8.07 15.43 -5.81
CA ASN A 256 -6.82 15.14 -5.10
C ASN A 256 -6.78 15.78 -3.71
N GLN A 257 -7.25 17.03 -3.57
CA GLN A 257 -7.34 17.71 -2.28
C GLN A 257 -8.30 16.97 -1.34
N LEU A 258 -9.53 16.68 -1.79
CA LEU A 258 -10.53 16.01 -0.97
C LEU A 258 -10.08 14.61 -0.55
N MET A 259 -9.46 13.86 -1.46
CA MET A 259 -8.91 12.55 -1.17
C MET A 259 -7.72 12.62 -0.21
N SER A 260 -6.81 13.58 -0.38
CA SER A 260 -5.71 13.81 0.58
C SER A 260 -6.26 14.13 1.97
N GLU A 261 -7.34 14.90 2.06
CA GLU A 261 -8.01 15.17 3.33
C GLU A 261 -8.67 13.92 3.91
N ALA A 262 -9.37 13.13 3.09
CA ALA A 262 -9.96 11.86 3.51
C ALA A 262 -8.91 10.92 4.11
N ILE A 263 -7.75 10.80 3.46
CA ILE A 263 -6.66 9.94 3.95
C ILE A 263 -5.99 10.51 5.21
N THR A 264 -5.71 11.82 5.23
CA THR A 264 -4.96 12.44 6.33
C THR A 264 -5.80 12.59 7.59
N LYS A 265 -7.07 12.98 7.45
CA LYS A 265 -7.99 13.18 8.58
C LYS A 265 -8.64 11.86 9.01
N ALA A 266 -8.85 10.94 8.08
CA ALA A 266 -9.49 9.64 8.31
C ALA A 266 -10.85 9.72 9.04
N THR A 267 -11.60 10.82 8.85
CA THR A 267 -12.95 10.99 9.43
C THR A 267 -14.03 10.68 8.40
N PRO A 268 -15.22 10.22 8.84
CA PRO A 268 -16.35 9.96 7.93
C PRO A 268 -16.72 11.17 7.07
N GLU A 269 -16.63 12.39 7.60
CA GLU A 269 -16.99 13.62 6.87
C GLU A 269 -15.99 13.91 5.74
N ALA A 270 -14.70 13.68 5.98
CA ALA A 270 -13.67 13.88 4.95
C ALA A 270 -13.78 12.81 3.85
N GLU A 271 -14.06 11.57 4.22
CA GLU A 271 -14.32 10.47 3.28
C GLU A 271 -15.57 10.75 2.43
N ASP A 272 -16.67 11.16 3.06
CA ASP A 272 -17.93 11.49 2.38
C ASP A 272 -17.78 12.68 1.42
N ALA A 273 -16.98 13.71 1.77
CA ALA A 273 -16.73 14.84 0.90
C ALA A 273 -16.08 14.45 -0.44
N TYR A 274 -15.10 13.54 -0.42
CA TYR A 274 -14.49 13.01 -1.65
C TYR A 274 -15.49 12.18 -2.47
N HIS A 275 -16.23 11.27 -1.81
CA HIS A 275 -17.21 10.43 -2.50
C HIS A 275 -18.33 11.25 -3.14
N LYS A 276 -18.87 12.25 -2.44
CA LYS A 276 -19.89 13.15 -2.98
C LYS A 276 -19.40 13.89 -4.21
N GLU A 277 -18.19 14.42 -4.18
CA GLU A 277 -17.63 15.13 -5.33
C GLU A 277 -17.38 14.18 -6.52
N TYR A 278 -16.87 12.99 -6.25
CA TYR A 278 -16.68 11.96 -7.27
C TYR A 278 -18.01 11.55 -7.93
N GLN A 279 -19.05 11.31 -7.11
CA GLN A 279 -20.38 10.97 -7.59
C GLN A 279 -21.02 12.12 -8.38
N ARG A 280 -20.84 13.37 -7.94
CA ARG A 280 -21.30 14.56 -8.67
C ARG A 280 -20.79 14.59 -10.10
N LEU A 281 -19.52 14.24 -10.30
CA LEU A 281 -18.92 14.18 -11.63
C LEU A 281 -19.43 12.97 -12.45
N MET A 282 -19.97 11.94 -11.80
CA MET A 282 -20.52 10.74 -12.45
C MET A 282 -22.04 10.76 -12.68
N GLU A 283 -22.74 11.79 -12.21
CA GLU A 283 -24.21 11.88 -12.14
C GLU A 283 -24.92 11.55 -13.47
N SER A 284 -24.34 11.92 -14.60
CA SER A 284 -24.93 11.69 -15.93
C SER A 284 -23.96 11.00 -16.90
N PRO A 285 -24.46 10.34 -17.96
CA PRO A 285 -23.61 9.79 -19.02
C PRO A 285 -22.69 10.83 -19.66
N GLU A 286 -23.16 12.06 -19.84
CA GLU A 286 -22.41 13.17 -20.42
C GLU A 286 -21.25 13.58 -19.51
N LEU A 287 -21.50 13.70 -18.20
CA LEU A 287 -20.45 14.02 -17.23
C LEU A 287 -19.45 12.87 -17.09
N ARG A 288 -19.92 11.62 -17.17
CA ARG A 288 -19.06 10.42 -17.18
C ARG A 288 -18.05 10.44 -18.31
N LEU A 289 -18.49 10.77 -19.52
CA LEU A 289 -17.58 10.95 -20.66
C LEU A 289 -16.69 12.19 -20.48
N LYS A 290 -17.27 13.31 -20.06
CA LYS A 290 -16.59 14.59 -19.89
C LYS A 290 -15.39 14.49 -18.93
N TYR A 291 -15.56 13.77 -17.83
CA TYR A 291 -14.55 13.62 -16.78
C TYR A 291 -13.89 12.24 -16.74
N LEU A 292 -14.00 11.44 -17.81
CA LEU A 292 -13.42 10.10 -17.88
C LEU A 292 -11.94 10.03 -17.47
N PRO A 293 -11.05 10.97 -17.88
CA PRO A 293 -9.67 10.99 -17.40
C PRO A 293 -9.54 11.11 -15.87
N ALA A 294 -10.43 11.86 -15.21
CA ALA A 294 -10.43 12.00 -13.77
C ALA A 294 -10.79 10.70 -13.06
N PHE A 295 -11.78 9.95 -13.55
CA PHE A 295 -12.20 8.69 -12.93
C PHE A 295 -11.17 7.57 -13.06
N LEU A 296 -10.47 7.52 -14.19
CA LEU A 296 -9.42 6.52 -14.40
C LEU A 296 -8.16 6.82 -13.58
N LEU A 297 -7.85 8.09 -13.34
CA LEU A 297 -6.71 8.49 -12.51
C LEU A 297 -7.03 8.52 -11.00
N MET A 298 -8.25 8.90 -10.61
CA MET A 298 -8.65 9.14 -9.22
C MET A 298 -9.77 8.18 -8.79
N SER A 299 -9.60 6.88 -9.02
CA SER A 299 -10.62 5.89 -8.61
C SER A 299 -10.84 5.91 -7.08
N PRO A 300 -12.10 5.85 -6.60
CA PRO A 300 -12.41 5.72 -5.18
C PRO A 300 -11.91 4.42 -4.58
N LEU A 301 -11.82 3.36 -5.39
CA LEU A 301 -11.31 2.07 -4.92
C LEU A 301 -9.83 2.17 -4.55
N ASP A 302 -9.03 2.89 -5.33
CA ASP A 302 -7.62 3.13 -5.01
C ASP A 302 -7.51 3.89 -3.68
N SER A 303 -8.32 4.94 -3.51
CA SER A 303 -8.41 5.72 -2.26
C SER A 303 -8.80 4.86 -1.06
N TYR A 304 -9.82 4.00 -1.22
CA TYR A 304 -10.27 3.07 -0.19
C TYR A 304 -9.18 2.09 0.20
N ASN A 305 -8.51 1.48 -0.79
CA ASN A 305 -7.43 0.52 -0.54
C ASN A 305 -6.28 1.16 0.24
N TYR A 306 -5.82 2.34 -0.16
CA TYR A 306 -4.75 3.04 0.54
C TYR A 306 -5.13 3.39 1.98
N LEU A 307 -6.34 3.89 2.19
CA LEU A 307 -6.84 4.23 3.52
C LEU A 307 -6.99 3.00 4.39
N LYS A 308 -7.56 1.92 3.85
CA LYS A 308 -7.72 0.64 4.53
C LYS A 308 -6.36 0.08 4.95
N PHE A 309 -5.39 0.00 4.03
CA PHE A 309 -4.05 -0.46 4.35
C PHE A 309 -3.42 0.39 5.45
N HIS A 310 -3.59 1.71 5.44
CA HIS A 310 -3.09 2.56 6.52
C HIS A 310 -3.72 2.22 7.88
N LYS A 311 -5.05 2.19 7.93
CA LYS A 311 -5.84 1.95 9.14
C LYS A 311 -5.53 0.58 9.72
N ASP A 312 -5.56 -0.45 8.89
CA ASP A 312 -5.25 -1.84 9.29
C ASP A 312 -3.84 -1.93 9.87
N SER A 313 -2.85 -1.31 9.22
CA SER A 313 -1.45 -1.36 9.69
C SER A 313 -1.25 -0.67 11.04
N LEU A 314 -1.93 0.46 11.26
CA LEU A 314 -1.89 1.16 12.54
C LEU A 314 -2.52 0.30 13.63
N THR A 315 -3.66 -0.33 13.34
CA THR A 315 -4.34 -1.25 14.26
C THR A 315 -3.48 -2.47 14.59
N GLU A 316 -2.87 -3.11 13.59
CA GLU A 316 -1.97 -4.27 13.80
C GLU A 316 -0.80 -3.91 14.73
N CYS A 317 -0.18 -2.73 14.55
CA CYS A 317 0.86 -2.23 15.45
C CYS A 317 0.32 -1.94 16.86
N ALA A 318 -0.85 -1.30 16.96
CA ALA A 318 -1.48 -0.93 18.23
C ALA A 318 -1.89 -2.16 19.07
N GLU A 319 -2.29 -3.27 18.43
CA GLU A 319 -2.61 -4.52 19.11
C GLU A 319 -1.36 -5.33 19.50
N ALA A 320 -0.35 -5.36 18.62
CA ALA A 320 0.87 -6.14 18.85
C ALA A 320 1.69 -5.64 20.04
N LEU A 321 1.80 -4.32 20.21
CA LEU A 321 2.64 -3.73 21.26
C LEU A 321 2.15 -4.12 22.68
N PRO A 322 0.88 -3.97 23.06
CA PRO A 322 0.44 -4.31 24.40
C PRO A 322 0.39 -5.82 24.63
N LEU A 323 0.28 -6.66 23.59
CA LEU A 323 0.45 -8.11 23.69
C LEU A 323 1.87 -8.47 24.16
N ILE A 324 2.89 -7.88 23.52
CA ILE A 324 4.29 -8.10 23.89
C ILE A 324 4.58 -7.53 25.29
N ALA A 325 4.03 -6.35 25.62
CA ALA A 325 4.15 -5.75 26.94
C ALA A 325 3.47 -6.60 28.03
N ALA A 326 2.32 -7.22 27.75
CA ALA A 326 1.65 -8.13 28.68
C ALA A 326 2.50 -9.37 28.98
N GLU A 327 3.24 -9.89 28.00
CA GLU A 327 4.19 -10.98 28.23
C GLU A 327 5.38 -10.52 29.08
N LEU A 328 5.97 -9.35 28.81
CA LEU A 328 7.01 -8.75 29.67
C LEU A 328 6.53 -8.55 31.12
N TYR A 329 5.29 -8.06 31.28
CA TYR A 329 4.65 -7.90 32.57
C TYR A 329 4.51 -9.23 33.30
N ARG A 330 4.05 -10.29 32.61
CA ARG A 330 3.90 -11.63 33.18
C ARG A 330 5.20 -12.20 33.70
N ARG A 331 6.30 -12.01 32.98
CA ARG A 331 7.60 -12.51 33.42
C ARG A 331 8.11 -11.82 34.68
N THR A 332 7.79 -10.54 34.82
CA THR A 332 8.17 -9.75 36.00
C THR A 332 7.29 -10.06 37.22
N HIS A 333 5.98 -10.27 37.01
CA HIS A 333 4.99 -10.37 38.10
C HIS A 333 4.43 -11.78 38.33
N GLY A 334 4.79 -12.76 37.50
CA GLY A 334 4.23 -14.12 37.54
C GLY A 334 2.79 -14.25 37.03
N ARG A 335 2.15 -13.16 36.62
CA ARG A 335 0.76 -13.12 36.12
C ARG A 335 0.63 -12.13 34.97
N TYR A 336 -0.28 -12.38 34.03
CA TYR A 336 -0.67 -11.35 33.06
C TYR A 336 -1.31 -10.14 33.77
N PRO A 337 -1.26 -8.95 33.14
CA PRO A 337 -1.93 -7.79 33.70
C PRO A 337 -3.46 -8.03 33.72
N LYS A 338 -4.15 -7.50 34.72
CA LYS A 338 -5.62 -7.59 34.80
C LYS A 338 -6.31 -6.63 33.83
N SER A 339 -5.64 -5.54 33.50
CA SER A 339 -6.08 -4.54 32.54
C SER A 339 -4.89 -3.83 31.91
N LEU A 340 -5.09 -3.13 30.80
CA LEU A 340 -4.02 -2.37 30.13
C LEU A 340 -3.43 -1.26 31.01
N GLN A 341 -4.16 -0.78 32.02
CA GLN A 341 -3.66 0.23 32.95
C GLN A 341 -2.47 -0.27 33.78
N GLU A 342 -2.37 -1.57 34.06
CA GLU A 342 -1.22 -2.13 34.78
C GLU A 342 0.08 -2.11 33.95
N LEU A 343 0.01 -1.82 32.64
CA LEU A 343 1.19 -1.65 31.78
C LEU A 343 1.78 -0.23 31.85
N ILE A 344 1.10 0.69 32.55
CA ILE A 344 1.48 2.09 32.72
C ILE A 344 2.15 2.26 34.10
N PRO A 345 3.22 3.08 34.24
CA PRO A 345 3.93 3.82 33.18
C PRO A 345 5.09 3.02 32.55
N ALA A 346 5.27 1.75 32.94
CA ALA A 346 6.48 1.00 32.64
C ALA A 346 6.68 0.71 31.14
N TYR A 347 5.60 0.48 30.39
CA TYR A 347 5.65 0.13 28.97
C TYR A 347 5.01 1.19 28.06
N PHE A 348 4.03 1.91 28.59
CA PHE A 348 3.29 2.96 27.89
C PHE A 348 3.12 4.20 28.78
N ALA A 349 3.13 5.39 28.17
CA ALA A 349 2.84 6.64 28.87
C ALA A 349 1.34 6.78 29.21
N GLU A 350 0.47 6.26 28.33
CA GLU A 350 -0.98 6.34 28.44
C GLU A 350 -1.61 4.99 28.08
N THR A 351 -2.92 4.85 28.29
CA THR A 351 -3.63 3.61 27.93
C THR A 351 -3.63 3.44 26.42
N PRO A 352 -3.16 2.31 25.86
CA PRO A 352 -3.22 2.04 24.44
C PRO A 352 -4.65 2.14 23.90
N VAL A 353 -4.82 2.89 22.80
CA VAL A 353 -6.11 3.12 22.13
C VAL A 353 -6.12 2.52 20.74
N ASP A 354 -7.30 2.19 20.25
CA ASP A 354 -7.55 1.87 18.85
C ASP A 354 -7.32 3.14 18.02
N PRO A 355 -6.36 3.15 17.07
CA PRO A 355 -6.05 4.33 16.27
C PRO A 355 -7.20 4.77 15.37
N GLN A 356 -8.19 3.91 15.10
CA GLN A 356 -9.33 4.23 14.25
C GLN A 356 -10.47 4.89 15.02
N THR A 357 -10.67 4.52 16.29
CA THR A 357 -11.80 5.01 17.10
C THR A 357 -11.39 5.96 18.22
N GLY A 358 -10.10 6.00 18.57
CA GLY A 358 -9.56 6.73 19.73
C GLY A 358 -9.99 6.15 21.07
N LYS A 359 -10.73 5.04 21.08
CA LYS A 359 -11.19 4.36 22.31
C LYS A 359 -10.11 3.42 22.83
N PRO A 360 -10.08 3.12 24.14
CA PRO A 360 -9.17 2.12 24.69
C PRO A 360 -9.30 0.77 23.99
N LEU A 361 -8.18 0.11 23.69
CA LEU A 361 -8.19 -1.25 23.16
C LEU A 361 -8.87 -2.21 24.15
N ARG A 362 -9.66 -3.16 23.65
CA ARG A 362 -10.26 -4.21 24.49
C ARG A 362 -9.17 -5.19 24.85
N TYR A 363 -9.10 -5.52 26.13
CA TYR A 363 -8.13 -6.47 26.68
C TYR A 363 -8.85 -7.50 27.52
N GLN A 364 -8.56 -8.77 27.24
CA GLN A 364 -9.06 -9.88 28.03
C GLN A 364 -8.05 -11.02 28.08
N ILE A 365 -8.16 -11.86 29.10
CA ILE A 365 -7.39 -13.10 29.18
C ILE A 365 -8.31 -14.24 28.77
N LYS A 366 -8.06 -14.85 27.61
CA LYS A 366 -8.82 -15.98 27.08
C LYS A 366 -7.91 -17.20 27.00
N ASN A 367 -8.36 -18.33 27.54
CA ASN A 367 -7.59 -19.58 27.58
C ASN A 367 -6.16 -19.40 28.17
N GLY A 368 -6.02 -18.54 29.18
CA GLY A 368 -4.74 -18.26 29.82
C GLY A 368 -3.77 -17.43 28.97
N ARG A 369 -4.25 -16.75 27.92
CA ARG A 369 -3.45 -15.87 27.06
C ARG A 369 -4.09 -14.49 26.94
N PRO A 370 -3.29 -13.41 26.82
CA PRO A 370 -3.82 -12.09 26.56
C PRO A 370 -4.38 -12.04 25.14
N MET A 371 -5.54 -11.42 24.99
CA MET A 371 -6.17 -11.13 23.71
C MET A 371 -6.47 -9.64 23.67
N ILE A 372 -6.09 -9.01 22.57
CA ILE A 372 -6.23 -7.57 22.36
C ILE A 372 -6.97 -7.36 21.06
N GLU A 373 -8.04 -6.58 21.13
CA GLU A 373 -8.96 -6.36 20.01
C GLU A 373 -9.25 -4.87 19.89
N ALA A 374 -9.02 -4.32 18.71
CA ALA A 374 -9.56 -3.03 18.31
C ALA A 374 -11.08 -3.13 18.09
N ASP A 375 -11.79 -2.03 18.34
CA ASP A 375 -13.25 -1.97 18.16
C ASP A 375 -13.61 -2.00 16.66
N ALA A 376 -12.78 -1.42 15.79
CA ALA A 376 -13.07 -1.28 14.37
C ALA A 376 -13.17 -2.62 13.61
N LEU A 377 -12.48 -3.69 14.07
CA LEU A 377 -12.43 -4.98 13.36
C LEU A 377 -13.70 -5.83 13.56
N ASP A 378 -14.37 -5.76 14.72
CA ASP A 378 -15.62 -6.51 14.97
C ASP A 378 -16.76 -6.04 14.05
N SER A 379 -16.81 -4.74 13.74
CA SER A 379 -17.87 -4.15 12.92
C SER A 379 -17.86 -4.56 11.44
N GLN A 380 -16.82 -5.26 10.98
CA GLN A 380 -16.75 -5.81 9.61
C GLN A 380 -17.01 -7.32 9.55
N ALA A 381 -16.83 -8.07 10.65
CA ALA A 381 -17.17 -9.49 10.69
C ALA A 381 -18.71 -9.70 10.69
N GLU A 382 -19.47 -8.77 11.27
CA GLU A 382 -20.94 -8.81 11.30
C GLU A 382 -21.61 -8.38 9.97
N LYS A 383 -20.85 -7.94 8.96
CA LYS A 383 -21.39 -7.52 7.64
C LYS A 383 -21.14 -8.53 6.51
N SER A 384 -20.62 -9.71 6.84
CA SER A 384 -20.34 -10.79 5.89
C SER A 384 -21.25 -12.02 6.05
N ASP A 385 -22.34 -11.92 6.81
CA ASP A 385 -23.41 -12.94 6.89
C ASP A 385 -24.67 -12.54 6.11
#